data_AF-A0A2V7RUM1-F1
#
_entry.id   AF-A0A2V7RUM1-F1
#
_cell.length_a   1.000
_cell.length_b   1.000
_cell.length_c   1.000
_cell.angle_alpha   90.00
_cell.angle_beta   90.00
_cell.angle_gamma   90.00
#
_symmetry.space_group_name_H-M   'P 1'
#
loop_
_entity.id
_entity.type
_entity.pdbx_description
1 polymer ?
#
loop_
_entity_poly.entity_id
_entity_poly.type
_entity_poly.pdbx_seq_one_letter_code
_entity_poly.pdbx_strand_id
1 'polypeptide(L)'
;MSRARPSLDAGERAFCALLVLYSRSFRERFSDEMLAFFRARRTEARHRGRRGMLRLWRHLVVDVGLSAPVERFRGLLATLGGSAATTADAAMYPDVPWSSPFYLEREESMDALRQDLRFAMRTLRGRPAFTLLAVLTLALGIGATTAIFSVVNAVLLRPLPWPHPEQHVLVWGTRGEVRQNGVAYLDYLDWRQQSRSFKSLGVIRGQSVNLTGGDQPERVIGSFVTSNVLEMLGATPAQGRFFAPQETEIATKQAVAVITDDFWRTRFGARPDMIGRMLVLNGLSFTVIGITRPDISAPLGTPDVWMPIGYYPNKGDLELRGRPGVLVLGRLKAGVKAERAQSDLDAVSRRLADTYPATNAGIGANVQSLADQIV
;
A
#
# COMPACT_ATOMS: atom_id res chain seq x y z
N MET A 1 -11.55 8.60 -67.76
CA MET A 1 -10.09 8.72 -67.97
C MET A 1 -9.45 9.09 -66.65
N SER A 2 -8.48 8.28 -66.22
CA SER A 2 -7.84 8.27 -64.91
C SER A 2 -7.06 9.56 -64.61
N ARG A 3 -7.46 10.33 -63.59
CA ARG A 3 -6.61 11.39 -63.01
C ARG A 3 -5.53 10.70 -62.17
N ALA A 4 -4.31 10.65 -62.68
CA ALA A 4 -3.14 10.19 -61.93
C ALA A 4 -2.99 11.02 -60.65
N ARG A 5 -3.12 10.39 -59.47
CA ARG A 5 -2.86 11.03 -58.18
C ARG A 5 -1.36 11.29 -58.05
N PRO A 6 -0.92 12.50 -57.67
CA PRO A 6 0.50 12.80 -57.48
C PRO A 6 1.10 11.90 -56.38
N SER A 7 2.37 11.50 -56.53
CA SER A 7 3.07 10.67 -55.54
C SER A 7 3.19 11.42 -54.20
N LEU A 8 2.60 10.87 -53.14
CA LEU A 8 2.62 11.46 -51.80
C LEU A 8 4.01 11.31 -51.15
N ASP A 9 4.56 12.41 -50.63
CA ASP A 9 5.80 12.39 -49.86
C ASP A 9 5.62 11.65 -48.51
N ALA A 10 6.71 11.20 -47.88
CA ALA A 10 6.71 10.46 -46.61
C ALA A 10 5.93 11.18 -45.49
N GLY A 11 6.03 12.52 -45.41
CA GLY A 11 5.27 13.31 -44.43
C GLY A 11 3.76 13.36 -44.71
N GLU A 12 3.36 13.37 -45.97
CA GLU A 12 1.94 13.37 -46.37
C GLU A 12 1.31 12.00 -46.16
N ARG A 13 2.07 10.92 -46.41
CA ARG A 13 1.63 9.56 -46.10
C ARG A 13 1.41 9.35 -44.60
N ALA A 14 2.30 9.86 -43.76
CA ALA A 14 2.14 9.81 -42.30
C ALA A 14 0.91 10.60 -41.83
N PHE A 15 0.64 11.77 -42.43
CA PHE A 15 -0.55 12.56 -42.11
C PHE A 15 -1.85 11.86 -42.55
N CYS A 16 -1.89 11.30 -43.77
CA CYS A 16 -3.02 10.49 -44.22
C CYS A 16 -3.26 9.26 -43.33
N ALA A 17 -2.20 8.64 -42.80
CA ALA A 17 -2.31 7.54 -41.86
C ALA A 17 -2.95 7.99 -40.53
N LEU A 18 -2.60 9.17 -40.02
CA LEU A 18 -3.24 9.75 -38.83
C LEU A 18 -4.73 10.05 -39.07
N LEU A 19 -5.10 10.50 -40.27
CA LEU A 19 -6.50 10.78 -40.59
C LEU A 19 -7.39 9.53 -40.51
N VAL A 20 -6.84 8.31 -40.59
CA VAL A 20 -7.62 7.05 -40.45
C VAL A 20 -8.31 6.93 -39.09
N LEU A 21 -7.84 7.66 -38.08
CA LEU A 21 -8.47 7.73 -36.77
C LEU A 21 -9.87 8.38 -36.84
N TYR A 22 -10.11 9.29 -37.78
CA TYR A 22 -11.41 9.89 -38.03
C TYR A 22 -12.39 8.95 -38.75
N SER A 23 -13.69 9.20 -38.58
CA SER A 23 -14.76 8.40 -39.18
C SER A 23 -14.70 8.44 -40.72
N ARG A 24 -15.22 7.40 -41.40
CA ARG A 24 -15.20 7.31 -42.88
C ARG A 24 -15.96 8.46 -43.53
N SER A 25 -17.13 8.84 -43.00
CA SER A 25 -17.97 9.91 -43.52
C SER A 25 -17.31 11.30 -43.45
N PHE A 26 -16.53 11.55 -42.40
CA PHE A 26 -15.78 12.80 -42.26
C PHE A 26 -14.58 12.85 -43.21
N ARG A 27 -13.83 11.75 -43.33
CA ARG A 27 -12.68 11.65 -44.24
C ARG A 27 -13.07 11.84 -45.70
N GLU A 28 -14.18 11.27 -46.14
CA GLU A 28 -14.63 11.41 -47.53
C GLU A 28 -14.97 12.86 -47.88
N ARG A 29 -15.41 13.65 -46.89
CA ARG A 29 -15.85 15.04 -47.10
C ARG A 29 -14.73 16.07 -46.99
N PHE A 30 -13.72 15.83 -46.14
CA PHE A 30 -12.73 16.86 -45.78
C PHE A 30 -11.26 16.44 -45.98
N SER A 31 -10.97 15.22 -46.47
CA SER A 31 -9.59 14.73 -46.58
C SER A 31 -8.70 15.56 -47.51
N ASP A 32 -9.22 16.00 -48.66
CA ASP A 32 -8.45 16.79 -49.63
C ASP A 32 -8.10 18.19 -49.07
N GLU A 33 -9.01 18.80 -48.32
CA GLU A 33 -8.81 20.11 -47.67
C GLU A 33 -7.82 20.02 -46.50
N MET A 34 -7.92 18.97 -45.67
CA MET A 34 -6.96 18.73 -44.58
C MET A 34 -5.55 18.45 -45.12
N LEU A 35 -5.43 17.76 -46.24
CA LEU A 35 -4.13 17.52 -46.89
C LEU A 35 -3.54 18.82 -47.45
N ALA A 36 -4.36 19.68 -48.04
CA ALA A 36 -3.95 21.00 -48.51
C ALA A 36 -3.47 21.89 -47.36
N PHE A 37 -4.19 21.86 -46.23
CA PHE A 37 -3.80 22.56 -45.00
C PHE A 37 -2.47 22.04 -44.43
N PHE A 38 -2.28 20.72 -44.37
CA PHE A 38 -1.01 20.12 -43.93
C PHE A 38 0.16 20.54 -44.82
N ARG A 39 -0.03 20.59 -46.15
CA ARG A 39 0.97 21.08 -47.10
C ARG A 39 1.34 22.54 -46.84
N ALA A 40 0.34 23.41 -46.64
CA ALA A 40 0.53 24.83 -46.36
C ALA A 40 1.26 25.10 -45.03
N ARG A 41 0.93 24.36 -43.96
CA ARG A 41 1.64 24.49 -42.69
C ARG A 41 3.05 23.87 -42.72
N ARG A 42 3.27 22.84 -43.53
CA ARG A 42 4.58 22.19 -43.66
C ARG A 42 5.60 23.07 -44.38
N THR A 43 5.19 23.84 -45.38
CA THR A 43 6.05 24.83 -46.05
C THR A 43 6.47 25.94 -45.09
N GLU A 44 5.55 26.44 -44.26
CA GLU A 44 5.86 27.44 -43.23
C GLU A 44 6.78 26.89 -42.11
N ALA A 45 6.55 25.64 -41.69
CA ALA A 45 7.40 24.98 -40.70
C ALA A 45 8.83 24.66 -41.20
N ARG A 46 9.03 24.50 -42.53
CA ARG A 46 10.36 24.32 -43.13
C ARG A 46 11.25 25.56 -42.94
N HIS A 47 10.67 26.77 -43.00
CA HIS A 47 11.41 28.02 -42.77
C HIS A 47 11.91 28.18 -41.33
N ARG A 48 11.26 27.53 -40.35
CA ARG A 48 11.65 27.54 -38.92
C ARG A 48 12.59 26.39 -38.50
N GLY A 49 13.12 25.64 -39.48
CA GLY A 49 14.07 24.55 -39.26
C GLY A 49 13.49 23.31 -38.55
N ARG A 50 14.37 22.34 -38.20
CA ARG A 50 14.00 21.04 -37.61
C ARG A 50 13.11 21.14 -36.36
N ARG A 51 13.29 22.18 -35.52
CA ARG A 51 12.49 22.43 -34.30
C ARG A 51 11.07 22.93 -34.61
N GLY A 52 10.85 23.62 -35.72
CA GLY A 52 9.51 24.00 -36.20
C GLY A 52 8.70 22.79 -36.65
N MET A 53 9.33 21.89 -37.40
CA MET A 53 8.71 20.65 -37.87
C MET A 53 8.32 19.71 -36.71
N LEU A 54 9.16 19.58 -35.68
CA LEU A 54 8.88 18.77 -34.49
C LEU A 54 7.70 19.30 -33.66
N ARG A 55 7.58 20.63 -33.54
CA ARG A 55 6.43 21.27 -32.86
C ARG A 55 5.12 21.06 -33.62
N LEU A 56 5.15 21.18 -34.94
CA LEU A 56 3.99 20.93 -35.79
C LEU A 56 3.48 19.49 -35.60
N TRP A 57 4.38 18.50 -35.68
CA TRP A 57 4.00 17.09 -35.50
C TRP A 57 3.46 16.80 -34.10
N ARG A 58 4.06 17.36 -33.05
CA ARG A 58 3.55 17.20 -31.69
C ARG A 58 2.13 17.76 -31.55
N HIS A 59 1.87 18.94 -32.12
CA HIS A 59 0.56 19.56 -32.04
C HIS A 59 -0.50 18.76 -32.81
N LEU A 60 -0.18 18.30 -34.03
CA LEU A 60 -1.08 17.48 -34.84
C LEU A 60 -1.42 16.14 -34.18
N VAL A 61 -0.45 15.46 -33.56
CA VAL A 61 -0.72 14.17 -32.90
C VAL A 61 -1.58 14.34 -31.65
N VAL A 62 -1.34 15.39 -30.86
CA VAL A 62 -2.14 15.69 -29.66
C VAL A 62 -3.57 16.09 -30.03
N ASP A 63 -3.72 16.96 -31.03
CA ASP A 63 -5.01 17.46 -31.47
C ASP A 63 -5.88 16.34 -32.06
N VAL A 64 -5.30 15.49 -32.92
CA VAL A 64 -5.99 14.31 -33.48
C VAL A 64 -6.29 13.28 -32.39
N GLY A 65 -5.38 13.06 -31.43
CA GLY A 65 -5.57 12.12 -30.33
C GLY A 65 -6.69 12.51 -29.37
N LEU A 66 -6.91 13.82 -29.15
CA LEU A 66 -7.95 14.35 -28.27
C LEU A 66 -9.31 14.52 -28.98
N SER A 67 -9.31 14.91 -30.25
CA SER A 67 -10.55 15.19 -31.00
C SER A 67 -11.20 13.94 -31.60
N ALA A 68 -10.42 12.97 -32.09
CA ALA A 68 -10.95 11.76 -32.75
C ALA A 68 -11.84 10.87 -31.86
N PRO A 69 -11.57 10.68 -30.55
CA PRO A 69 -12.45 9.93 -29.66
C PRO A 69 -13.79 10.64 -29.44
N VAL A 70 -13.77 11.97 -29.30
CA VAL A 70 -14.96 12.79 -29.03
C VAL A 70 -15.92 12.77 -30.21
N GLU A 71 -15.42 12.87 -31.45
CA GLU A 71 -16.26 12.79 -32.66
C GLU A 71 -16.82 11.39 -32.90
N ARG A 72 -16.05 10.33 -32.62
CA ARG A 72 -16.56 8.96 -32.66
C ARG A 72 -17.67 8.75 -31.62
N PHE A 73 -17.52 9.32 -30.42
CA PHE A 73 -18.53 9.25 -29.37
C PHE A 73 -19.82 10.00 -29.75
N ARG A 74 -19.69 11.17 -30.39
CA ARG A 74 -20.83 11.97 -30.87
C ARG A 74 -21.59 11.27 -32.00
N GLY A 75 -20.88 10.65 -32.94
CA GLY A 75 -21.48 9.83 -34.00
C GLY A 75 -22.19 8.59 -33.45
N LEU A 76 -21.62 7.95 -32.42
CA LEU A 76 -22.20 6.79 -31.76
C LEU A 76 -23.48 7.14 -30.98
N LEU A 77 -23.50 8.29 -30.31
CA LEU A 77 -24.70 8.83 -29.65
C LEU A 77 -25.82 9.16 -30.65
N ALA A 78 -25.49 9.68 -31.83
CA ALA A 78 -26.47 9.94 -32.89
C ALA A 78 -27.07 8.65 -33.48
N THR A 79 -26.34 7.54 -33.46
CA THR A 79 -26.85 6.22 -33.91
C THR A 79 -27.63 5.45 -32.83
N LEU A 80 -27.38 5.70 -31.55
CA LEU A 80 -28.08 5.07 -30.42
C LEU A 80 -29.37 5.81 -30.02
N GLY A 81 -29.45 7.12 -30.30
CA GLY A 81 -30.68 7.91 -30.15
C GLY A 81 -31.59 7.75 -31.37
N GLY A 82 -32.41 6.69 -31.37
CA GLY A 82 -33.39 6.45 -32.41
C GLY A 82 -34.26 7.66 -32.73
N SER A 83 -34.25 8.06 -34.00
CA SER A 83 -35.34 8.73 -34.73
C SER A 83 -36.03 9.92 -34.03
N ALA A 84 -35.34 11.07 -33.91
CA ALA A 84 -36.03 12.36 -33.76
C ALA A 84 -35.23 13.60 -34.22
N ALA A 85 -34.11 13.44 -34.94
CA ALA A 85 -33.26 14.60 -35.31
C ALA A 85 -32.83 14.62 -36.78
N THR A 86 -33.50 13.85 -37.66
CA THR A 86 -33.00 13.64 -39.04
C THR A 86 -33.56 14.58 -40.10
N THR A 87 -34.32 15.63 -39.77
CA THR A 87 -34.86 16.53 -40.82
C THR A 87 -34.90 18.02 -40.49
N ALA A 88 -34.46 18.47 -39.30
CA ALA A 88 -34.59 19.88 -38.90
C ALA A 88 -33.31 20.73 -39.08
N ASP A 89 -32.11 20.13 -39.15
CA ASP A 89 -30.84 20.91 -39.19
C ASP A 89 -30.31 21.20 -40.60
N ALA A 90 -30.98 20.71 -41.66
CA ALA A 90 -30.52 20.89 -43.04
C ALA A 90 -30.89 22.25 -43.66
N ALA A 91 -31.63 23.11 -42.96
CA ALA A 91 -32.17 24.36 -43.53
C ALA A 91 -31.81 25.64 -42.74
N MET A 92 -30.87 25.58 -41.79
CA MET A 92 -30.49 26.75 -40.98
C MET A 92 -28.97 27.00 -40.94
N TYR A 93 -28.34 27.00 -42.12
CA TYR A 93 -27.04 27.64 -42.32
C TYR A 93 -27.11 28.45 -43.61
N PRO A 94 -27.51 29.73 -43.56
CA PRO A 94 -27.20 30.64 -44.66
C PRO A 94 -25.68 30.74 -44.78
N ASP A 95 -25.18 30.85 -46.00
CA ASP A 95 -23.76 30.92 -46.37
C ASP A 95 -22.91 31.70 -45.36
N VAL A 96 -22.24 30.98 -44.47
CA VAL A 96 -21.35 31.59 -43.48
C VAL A 96 -19.98 31.79 -44.15
N PRO A 97 -19.45 33.02 -44.20
CA PRO A 97 -18.23 33.35 -44.92
C PRO A 97 -16.99 32.93 -44.11
N TRP A 98 -16.56 31.68 -44.25
CA TRP A 98 -15.33 31.17 -43.61
C TRP A 98 -14.03 31.69 -44.29
N SER A 99 -14.14 32.63 -45.24
CA SER A 99 -13.01 33.35 -45.84
C SER A 99 -12.64 34.64 -45.08
N SER A 100 -13.23 34.93 -43.92
CA SER A 100 -12.76 36.07 -43.13
C SER A 100 -11.37 35.77 -42.54
N PRO A 101 -10.34 36.60 -42.81
CA PRO A 101 -8.97 36.42 -42.30
C PRO A 101 -8.84 36.73 -40.80
N PHE A 102 -9.94 36.71 -40.04
CA PHE A 102 -10.04 37.12 -38.65
C PHE A 102 -10.20 35.96 -37.66
N TYR A 103 -9.77 34.75 -38.02
CA TYR A 103 -9.33 33.78 -37.00
C TYR A 103 -7.87 34.06 -36.66
N LEU A 104 -7.62 35.23 -36.07
CA LEU A 104 -6.45 35.35 -35.21
C LEU A 104 -6.65 34.29 -34.14
N GLU A 105 -5.70 33.37 -34.04
CA GLU A 105 -5.47 32.56 -32.85
C GLU A 105 -5.71 33.47 -31.65
N ARG A 106 -6.84 33.30 -30.95
CA ARG A 106 -6.97 33.85 -29.61
C ARG A 106 -5.99 33.02 -28.81
N GLU A 107 -4.73 33.44 -28.81
CA GLU A 107 -3.86 33.21 -27.67
C GLU A 107 -4.71 33.64 -26.49
N GLU A 108 -5.25 32.67 -25.75
CA GLU A 108 -5.90 32.90 -24.47
C GLU A 108 -4.84 33.56 -23.59
N SER A 109 -4.77 34.89 -23.68
CA SER A 109 -3.73 35.67 -23.05
C SER A 109 -3.92 35.53 -21.55
N MET A 110 -2.82 35.60 -20.80
CA MET A 110 -2.89 35.61 -19.34
C MET A 110 -3.81 36.73 -18.81
N ASP A 111 -4.08 37.76 -19.61
CA ASP A 111 -5.03 38.83 -19.29
C ASP A 111 -6.50 38.37 -19.36
N ALA A 112 -6.86 37.50 -20.31
CA ALA A 112 -8.19 36.91 -20.39
C ALA A 112 -8.48 36.04 -19.17
N LEU A 113 -7.55 35.14 -18.82
CA LEU A 113 -7.67 34.28 -17.64
C LEU A 113 -7.72 35.10 -16.34
N ARG A 114 -6.95 36.20 -16.27
CA ARG A 114 -6.99 37.14 -15.14
C ARG A 114 -8.33 37.88 -15.05
N GLN A 115 -8.89 38.29 -16.18
CA GLN A 115 -10.18 38.97 -16.23
C GLN A 115 -11.31 38.03 -15.79
N ASP A 116 -11.28 36.78 -16.24
CA ASP A 116 -12.25 35.74 -15.87
C ASP A 116 -12.15 35.39 -14.37
N LEU A 117 -10.95 35.24 -13.81
CA LEU A 117 -10.75 35.04 -12.37
C LEU A 117 -11.30 36.20 -11.54
N ARG A 118 -11.09 37.44 -12.00
CA ARG A 118 -11.59 38.65 -11.34
C ARG A 118 -13.11 38.71 -11.39
N PHE A 119 -13.70 38.38 -12.53
CA PHE A 119 -15.13 38.30 -12.72
C PHE A 119 -15.78 37.20 -11.87
N ALA A 120 -15.17 36.01 -11.84
CA ALA A 120 -15.59 34.89 -11.00
C ALA A 120 -15.55 35.26 -9.50
N MET A 121 -14.46 35.84 -9.01
CA MET A 121 -14.38 36.30 -7.61
C MET A 121 -15.42 37.36 -7.26
N ARG A 122 -15.71 38.30 -8.17
CA ARG A 122 -16.74 39.32 -7.96
C ARG A 122 -18.13 38.69 -7.89
N THR A 123 -18.39 37.70 -8.72
CA THR A 123 -19.64 36.93 -8.74
C THR A 123 -19.82 36.11 -7.47
N LEU A 124 -18.76 35.46 -6.98
CA LEU A 124 -18.77 34.69 -5.73
C LEU A 124 -19.04 35.59 -4.52
N ARG A 125 -18.43 36.79 -4.46
CA ARG A 125 -18.72 37.79 -3.41
C ARG A 125 -20.12 38.38 -3.49
N GLY A 126 -20.69 38.50 -4.69
CA GLY A 126 -22.05 39.01 -4.89
C GLY A 126 -23.16 38.05 -4.46
N ARG A 127 -22.85 36.76 -4.25
CA ARG A 127 -23.80 35.72 -3.82
C ARG A 127 -23.21 34.87 -2.69
N PRO A 128 -23.06 35.42 -1.47
CA PRO A 128 -22.32 34.77 -0.39
C PRO A 128 -22.98 33.47 0.09
N ALA A 129 -24.31 33.39 0.17
CA ALA A 129 -25.01 32.21 0.66
C ALA A 129 -24.85 30.99 -0.29
N PHE A 130 -25.00 31.19 -1.60
CA PHE A 130 -24.79 30.14 -2.59
C PHE A 130 -23.34 29.69 -2.65
N THR A 131 -22.39 30.65 -2.61
CA THR A 131 -20.97 30.33 -2.57
C THR A 131 -20.62 29.52 -1.33
N LEU A 132 -21.14 29.89 -0.15
CA LEU A 132 -20.91 29.15 1.08
C LEU A 132 -21.43 27.71 0.98
N LEU A 133 -22.64 27.51 0.46
CA LEU A 133 -23.22 26.18 0.27
C LEU A 133 -22.39 25.33 -0.70
N ALA A 134 -21.94 25.92 -1.80
CA ALA A 134 -21.10 25.25 -2.79
C ALA A 134 -19.74 24.86 -2.19
N VAL A 135 -19.09 25.79 -1.46
CA VAL A 135 -17.81 25.53 -0.78
C VAL A 135 -17.94 24.45 0.28
N LEU A 136 -19.00 24.48 1.11
CA LEU A 136 -19.24 23.46 2.14
C LEU A 136 -19.47 22.08 1.51
N THR A 137 -20.27 21.99 0.46
CA THR A 137 -20.52 20.72 -0.25
C THR A 137 -19.22 20.17 -0.85
N LEU A 138 -18.41 21.03 -1.47
CA LEU A 138 -17.12 20.64 -2.05
C LEU A 138 -16.12 20.21 -0.97
N ALA A 139 -16.05 20.98 0.13
CA ALA A 139 -15.18 20.69 1.27
C ALA A 139 -15.56 19.36 1.95
N LEU A 140 -16.87 19.08 2.08
CA LEU A 140 -17.35 17.82 2.65
C LEU A 140 -16.99 16.64 1.75
N GLY A 141 -17.21 16.75 0.44
CA GLY A 141 -16.86 15.69 -0.51
C GLY A 141 -15.36 15.40 -0.54
N ILE A 142 -14.53 16.45 -0.69
CA ILE A 142 -13.08 16.32 -0.70
C ILE A 142 -12.56 15.82 0.64
N GLY A 143 -13.08 16.36 1.75
CA GLY A 143 -12.69 15.99 3.10
C GLY A 143 -13.03 14.54 3.41
N ALA A 144 -14.23 14.07 3.06
CA ALA A 144 -14.64 12.69 3.27
C ALA A 144 -13.78 11.70 2.49
N THR A 145 -13.56 11.95 1.19
CA THR A 145 -12.71 11.06 0.37
C THR A 145 -11.26 11.07 0.87
N THR A 146 -10.73 12.23 1.25
CA THR A 146 -9.36 12.36 1.78
C THR A 146 -9.23 11.67 3.15
N ALA A 147 -10.23 11.78 4.03
CA ALA A 147 -10.23 11.12 5.33
C ALA A 147 -10.25 9.60 5.19
N ILE A 148 -11.13 9.06 4.33
CA ILE A 148 -11.18 7.62 4.05
C ILE A 148 -9.83 7.16 3.49
N PHE A 149 -9.27 7.86 2.49
CA PHE A 149 -7.99 7.49 1.92
C PHE A 149 -6.84 7.62 2.91
N SER A 150 -6.90 8.59 3.83
CA SER A 150 -5.89 8.75 4.90
C SER A 150 -5.93 7.59 5.89
N VAL A 151 -7.12 7.14 6.29
CA VAL A 151 -7.30 5.97 7.16
C VAL A 151 -6.83 4.72 6.44
N VAL A 152 -7.26 4.51 5.19
CA VAL A 152 -6.80 3.40 4.35
C VAL A 152 -5.28 3.42 4.22
N ASN A 153 -4.67 4.56 3.91
CA ASN A 153 -3.22 4.64 3.77
C ASN A 153 -2.48 4.39 5.09
N ALA A 154 -3.01 4.88 6.20
CA ALA A 154 -2.43 4.69 7.53
C ALA A 154 -2.54 3.24 8.04
N VAL A 155 -3.62 2.54 7.69
CA VAL A 155 -3.92 1.19 8.16
C VAL A 155 -3.41 0.12 7.19
N LEU A 156 -3.68 0.28 5.88
CA LEU A 156 -3.44 -0.73 4.84
C LEU A 156 -2.12 -0.57 4.08
N LEU A 157 -1.64 0.66 3.86
CA LEU A 157 -0.55 0.93 2.90
C LEU A 157 0.77 1.34 3.55
N ARG A 158 0.81 1.59 4.86
CA ARG A 158 2.06 1.94 5.53
C ARG A 158 2.89 0.66 5.70
N PRO A 159 4.08 0.56 5.08
CA PRO A 159 4.90 -0.63 5.22
C PRO A 159 5.20 -0.85 6.70
N LEU A 160 5.15 -2.11 7.15
CA LEU A 160 5.53 -2.47 8.52
C LEU A 160 6.89 -1.82 8.82
N PRO A 161 7.06 -1.15 9.98
CA PRO A 161 8.31 -0.48 10.36
C PRO A 161 9.40 -1.49 10.77
N TRP A 162 9.51 -2.60 10.04
CA TRP A 162 10.43 -3.70 10.29
C TRP A 162 11.50 -3.71 9.21
N PRO A 163 12.77 -3.99 9.55
CA PRO A 163 13.81 -4.12 8.54
C PRO A 163 13.49 -5.31 7.61
N HIS A 164 13.38 -5.09 6.31
CA HIS A 164 13.00 -6.14 5.34
C HIS A 164 11.62 -6.77 5.63
N PRO A 165 10.53 -5.99 5.48
CA PRO A 165 9.17 -6.47 5.78
C PRO A 165 8.78 -7.70 4.96
N GLU A 166 9.31 -7.86 3.74
CA GLU A 166 9.10 -9.01 2.87
C GLU A 166 9.65 -10.33 3.42
N GLN A 167 10.57 -10.27 4.40
CA GLN A 167 11.16 -11.45 5.03
C GLN A 167 10.37 -11.90 6.27
N HIS A 168 9.37 -11.14 6.70
CA HIS A 168 8.67 -11.43 7.96
C HIS A 168 7.38 -12.20 7.72
N VAL A 169 7.26 -13.32 8.43
CA VAL A 169 6.10 -14.22 8.33
C VAL A 169 5.59 -14.59 9.73
N LEU A 170 4.29 -14.79 9.86
CA LEU A 170 3.68 -15.46 11.00
C LEU A 170 3.46 -16.92 10.63
N VAL A 171 3.82 -17.81 11.55
CA VAL A 171 3.61 -19.25 11.38
C VAL A 171 2.55 -19.69 12.37
N TRP A 172 1.43 -20.14 11.84
CA TRP A 172 0.31 -20.70 12.58
C TRP A 172 0.37 -22.22 12.55
N GLY A 173 -0.16 -22.86 13.58
CA GLY A 173 -0.43 -24.29 13.55
C GLY A 173 -1.68 -24.56 12.72
N THR A 174 -1.75 -25.75 12.12
CA THR A 174 -2.97 -26.23 11.47
C THR A 174 -3.45 -27.52 12.13
N ARG A 175 -4.78 -27.74 12.15
CA ARG A 175 -5.40 -28.97 12.62
C ARG A 175 -6.68 -29.22 11.85
N GLY A 176 -6.67 -30.23 10.98
CA GLY A 176 -7.79 -30.48 10.06
C GLY A 176 -8.06 -29.25 9.19
N GLU A 177 -9.29 -28.72 9.24
CA GLU A 177 -9.68 -27.52 8.48
C GLU A 177 -9.21 -26.20 9.12
N VAL A 178 -8.83 -26.20 10.41
CA VAL A 178 -8.37 -25.00 11.11
C VAL A 178 -6.96 -24.66 10.64
N ARG A 179 -6.83 -23.49 10.00
CA ARG A 179 -5.56 -23.01 9.42
C ARG A 179 -4.84 -21.94 10.24
N GLN A 180 -5.47 -21.42 11.28
CA GLN A 180 -4.91 -20.43 12.21
C GLN A 180 -5.09 -20.91 13.64
N ASN A 181 -4.32 -21.92 14.03
CA ASN A 181 -4.27 -22.42 15.40
C ASN A 181 -2.96 -21.98 16.07
N GLY A 182 -2.92 -22.03 17.40
CA GLY A 182 -1.66 -21.94 18.14
C GLY A 182 -0.71 -23.07 17.75
N VAL A 183 0.58 -22.82 17.93
CA VAL A 183 1.64 -23.82 17.74
C VAL A 183 1.97 -24.41 19.10
N ALA A 184 2.25 -25.72 19.16
CA ALA A 184 2.81 -26.32 20.37
C ALA A 184 4.29 -25.93 20.47
N TYR A 185 4.77 -25.53 21.65
CA TYR A 185 6.13 -25.00 21.78
C TYR A 185 7.21 -26.01 21.36
N LEU A 186 7.00 -27.31 21.63
CA LEU A 186 7.92 -28.37 21.18
C LEU A 186 7.97 -28.50 19.65
N ASP A 187 6.85 -28.31 18.95
CA ASP A 187 6.83 -28.31 17.48
C ASP A 187 7.58 -27.09 16.92
N TYR A 188 7.47 -25.93 17.59
CA TYR A 188 8.29 -24.76 17.27
C TYR A 188 9.79 -25.05 17.39
N LEU A 189 10.22 -25.77 18.44
CA LEU A 189 11.63 -26.15 18.60
C LEU A 189 12.09 -27.04 17.45
N ASP A 190 11.28 -28.01 17.05
CA ASP A 190 11.56 -28.88 15.91
C ASP A 190 11.64 -28.09 14.60
N TRP A 191 10.70 -27.16 14.36
CA TRP A 191 10.74 -26.29 13.19
C TRP A 191 12.00 -25.41 13.18
N ARG A 192 12.37 -24.84 14.33
CA ARG A 192 13.59 -24.05 14.47
C ARG A 192 14.85 -24.86 14.18
N GLN A 193 14.89 -26.14 14.56
CA GLN A 193 16.05 -27.00 14.35
C GLN A 193 16.12 -27.59 12.93
N GLN A 194 14.97 -27.95 12.34
CA GLN A 194 14.92 -28.76 11.12
C GLN A 194 14.65 -27.96 9.84
N SER A 195 14.04 -26.77 9.94
CA SER A 195 13.75 -25.93 8.77
C SER A 195 15.01 -25.26 8.21
N ARG A 196 15.00 -24.99 6.90
CA ARG A 196 16.13 -24.40 6.15
C ARG A 196 15.82 -23.03 5.56
N SER A 197 14.56 -22.65 5.48
CA SER A 197 14.06 -21.44 4.84
C SER A 197 14.17 -20.19 5.73
N PHE A 198 14.23 -20.39 7.04
CA PHE A 198 14.24 -19.31 8.03
C PHE A 198 15.67 -18.93 8.41
N LYS A 199 15.91 -17.63 8.52
CA LYS A 199 17.08 -17.07 9.23
C LYS A 199 16.90 -17.22 10.74
N SER A 200 15.69 -16.98 11.22
CA SER A 200 15.33 -17.14 12.63
C SER A 200 13.83 -17.40 12.81
N LEU A 201 13.51 -18.18 13.84
CA LEU A 201 12.15 -18.42 14.32
C LEU A 201 12.09 -18.07 15.81
N GLY A 202 11.12 -17.26 16.20
CA GLY A 202 10.90 -16.84 17.59
C GLY A 202 9.45 -17.07 18.01
N VAL A 203 9.23 -17.14 19.32
CA VAL A 203 7.88 -17.26 19.88
C VAL A 203 7.47 -15.93 20.48
N ILE A 204 6.24 -15.52 20.20
CA ILE A 204 5.58 -14.41 20.86
C ILE A 204 4.24 -14.87 21.43
N ARG A 205 3.96 -14.45 22.66
CA ARG A 205 2.67 -14.70 23.28
C ARG A 205 2.25 -13.52 24.17
N GLY A 206 1.26 -12.76 23.69
CA GLY A 206 0.65 -11.68 24.45
C GLY A 206 -0.23 -12.19 25.59
N GLN A 207 -0.13 -11.56 26.75
CA GLN A 207 -1.02 -11.78 27.89
C GLN A 207 -1.00 -10.57 28.80
N SER A 208 -2.14 -10.18 29.37
CA SER A 208 -2.12 -9.18 30.43
C SER A 208 -1.45 -9.71 31.69
N VAL A 209 -0.66 -8.86 32.33
CA VAL A 209 0.02 -9.16 33.60
C VAL A 209 -0.31 -8.10 34.63
N ASN A 210 -0.36 -8.50 35.89
CA ASN A 210 -0.64 -7.59 36.99
C ASN A 210 0.68 -7.05 37.55
N LEU A 211 0.91 -5.76 37.37
CA LEU A 211 1.97 -5.02 38.02
C LEU A 211 1.55 -4.70 39.46
N THR A 212 2.43 -5.05 40.40
CA THR A 212 2.26 -4.82 41.84
C THR A 212 3.54 -4.23 42.44
N GLY A 213 3.48 -3.77 43.69
CA GLY A 213 4.62 -3.13 44.37
C GLY A 213 4.65 -1.60 44.29
N GLY A 214 3.63 -0.98 43.69
CA GLY A 214 3.31 0.44 43.88
C GLY A 214 2.06 0.63 44.73
N ASP A 215 1.53 1.85 44.77
CA ASP A 215 0.37 2.21 45.61
C ASP A 215 -0.91 1.44 45.25
N GLN A 216 -1.09 1.08 43.97
CA GLN A 216 -2.23 0.29 43.49
C GLN A 216 -1.79 -0.78 42.47
N PRO A 217 -2.37 -1.99 42.52
CA PRO A 217 -2.21 -2.99 41.47
C PRO A 217 -2.76 -2.49 40.13
N GLU A 218 -2.02 -2.72 39.07
CA GLU A 218 -2.36 -2.26 37.71
C GLU A 218 -2.22 -3.41 36.72
N ARG A 219 -3.13 -3.49 35.75
CA ARG A 219 -3.07 -4.49 34.68
C ARG A 219 -2.35 -3.87 33.48
N VAL A 220 -1.19 -4.42 33.13
CA VAL A 220 -0.39 -4.00 31.98
C VAL A 220 -0.37 -5.08 30.91
N ILE A 221 0.01 -4.72 29.68
CA ILE A 221 0.11 -5.66 28.56
C ILE A 221 1.51 -6.29 28.57
N GLY A 222 1.57 -7.58 28.87
CA GLY A 222 2.80 -8.37 28.82
C GLY A 222 2.93 -9.16 27.52
N SER A 223 4.16 -9.45 27.13
CA SER A 223 4.47 -10.39 26.05
C SER A 223 5.58 -11.34 26.47
N PHE A 224 5.30 -12.64 26.38
CA PHE A 224 6.24 -13.71 26.66
C PHE A 224 6.95 -14.11 25.37
N VAL A 225 8.27 -14.00 25.34
CA VAL A 225 9.06 -14.11 24.12
C VAL A 225 10.31 -14.97 24.25
N THR A 226 10.81 -15.46 23.11
CA THR A 226 12.18 -15.92 22.98
C THR A 226 13.14 -14.76 22.72
N SER A 227 14.41 -14.92 23.10
CA SER A 227 15.45 -13.89 23.02
C SER A 227 15.57 -13.17 21.68
N ASN A 228 15.40 -13.89 20.58
CA ASN A 228 15.58 -13.38 19.22
C ASN A 228 14.41 -12.52 18.70
N VAL A 229 13.28 -12.43 19.40
CA VAL A 229 12.09 -11.71 18.90
C VAL A 229 12.34 -10.22 18.78
N LEU A 230 12.92 -9.59 19.81
CA LEU A 230 13.20 -8.15 19.79
C LEU A 230 14.14 -7.77 18.63
N GLU A 231 15.18 -8.57 18.39
CA GLU A 231 16.09 -8.37 17.26
C GLU A 231 15.42 -8.60 15.90
N MET A 232 14.51 -9.58 15.81
CA MET A 232 13.72 -9.82 14.61
C MET A 232 12.83 -8.63 14.26
N LEU A 233 12.20 -8.02 15.26
CA LEU A 233 11.40 -6.79 15.09
C LEU A 233 12.26 -5.55 14.76
N GLY A 234 13.59 -5.68 14.69
CA GLY A 234 14.50 -4.56 14.47
C GLY A 234 14.63 -3.64 15.68
N ALA A 235 14.21 -4.09 16.87
CA ALA A 235 14.33 -3.30 18.08
C ALA A 235 15.80 -3.10 18.44
N THR A 236 16.09 -1.97 19.09
CA THR A 236 17.39 -1.69 19.69
C THR A 236 17.18 -1.20 21.12
N PRO A 237 18.07 -1.55 22.06
CA PRO A 237 17.97 -1.06 23.42
C PRO A 237 18.32 0.43 23.45
N ALA A 238 17.45 1.24 24.07
CA ALA A 238 17.77 2.62 24.45
C ALA A 238 18.71 2.64 25.66
N GLN A 239 18.47 1.73 26.61
CA GLN A 239 19.31 1.50 27.79
C GLN A 239 19.39 0.00 28.09
N GLY A 240 20.50 -0.43 28.68
CA GLY A 240 20.73 -1.81 29.06
C GLY A 240 20.91 -2.74 27.86
N ARG A 241 20.29 -3.93 27.91
CA ARG A 241 20.40 -4.98 26.89
C ARG A 241 19.09 -5.74 26.73
N PHE A 242 19.02 -6.55 25.69
CA PHE A 242 17.95 -7.55 25.53
C PHE A 242 18.35 -8.90 26.13
N PHE A 243 17.45 -9.88 25.99
CA PHE A 243 17.60 -11.20 26.57
C PHE A 243 18.72 -11.99 25.88
N ALA A 244 19.53 -12.67 26.67
CA ALA A 244 20.39 -13.74 26.18
C ALA A 244 19.58 -15.04 25.98
N PRO A 245 20.03 -15.96 25.10
CA PRO A 245 19.28 -17.17 24.77
C PRO A 245 18.80 -17.98 25.98
N GLN A 246 19.69 -18.21 26.94
CA GLN A 246 19.45 -19.02 28.14
C GLN A 246 18.41 -18.40 29.07
N GLU A 247 18.28 -17.07 29.05
CA GLU A 247 17.33 -16.34 29.90
C GLU A 247 15.88 -16.60 29.45
N THR A 248 15.69 -17.04 28.20
CA THR A 248 14.39 -17.31 27.56
C THR A 248 14.05 -18.77 27.35
N GLU A 249 14.87 -19.68 27.87
CA GLU A 249 14.54 -21.10 27.86
C GLU A 249 13.38 -21.40 28.84
N ILE A 250 12.62 -22.47 28.59
CA ILE A 250 11.50 -22.86 29.49
C ILE A 250 11.98 -23.06 30.93
N ALA A 251 13.16 -23.69 31.09
CA ALA A 251 13.74 -24.02 32.39
C ALA A 251 14.47 -22.83 33.06
N THR A 252 14.42 -21.63 32.47
CA THR A 252 15.09 -20.44 33.01
C THR A 252 14.66 -20.16 34.45
N LYS A 253 15.63 -19.76 35.27
CA LYS A 253 15.41 -19.22 36.63
C LYS A 253 15.71 -17.73 36.69
N GLN A 254 16.02 -17.11 35.56
CA GLN A 254 16.41 -15.71 35.48
C GLN A 254 15.18 -14.86 35.18
N ALA A 255 14.55 -14.35 36.23
CA ALA A 255 13.40 -13.45 36.12
C ALA A 255 13.88 -12.05 35.71
N VAL A 256 14.01 -11.85 34.40
CA VAL A 256 14.42 -10.57 33.79
C VAL A 256 13.31 -10.02 32.90
N ALA A 257 13.23 -8.71 32.74
CA ALA A 257 12.24 -8.06 31.89
C ALA A 257 12.86 -6.92 31.07
N VAL A 258 12.28 -6.67 29.90
CA VAL A 258 12.58 -5.50 29.08
C VAL A 258 11.30 -4.69 28.97
N ILE A 259 11.36 -3.39 29.24
CA ILE A 259 10.19 -2.49 29.16
C ILE A 259 10.24 -1.63 27.91
N THR A 260 9.09 -1.19 27.43
CA THR A 260 9.04 -0.23 26.31
C THR A 260 9.30 1.20 26.78
N ASP A 261 9.81 2.05 25.87
CA ASP A 261 10.02 3.48 26.15
C ASP A 261 8.73 4.18 26.58
N ASP A 262 7.59 3.84 25.95
CA ASP A 262 6.29 4.40 26.29
C ASP A 262 5.88 4.06 27.73
N PHE A 263 5.97 2.78 28.11
CA PHE A 263 5.68 2.35 29.48
C PHE A 263 6.66 2.97 30.49
N TRP A 264 7.94 3.08 30.14
CA TRP A 264 8.94 3.74 30.98
C TRP A 264 8.62 5.23 31.23
N ARG A 265 8.19 5.97 30.20
CA ARG A 265 7.84 7.39 30.30
C ARG A 265 6.54 7.60 31.05
N THR A 266 5.48 6.89 30.67
CA THR A 266 4.13 7.07 31.21
C THR A 266 4.04 6.61 32.66
N ARG A 267 4.62 5.45 32.99
CA ARG A 267 4.48 4.84 34.32
C ARG A 267 5.57 5.26 35.30
N PHE A 268 6.79 5.45 34.83
CA PHE A 268 7.95 5.72 35.68
C PHE A 268 8.55 7.11 35.44
N GLY A 269 7.91 7.98 34.66
CA GLY A 269 8.36 9.35 34.44
C GLY A 269 9.75 9.45 33.82
N ALA A 270 10.13 8.46 32.99
CA ALA A 270 11.46 8.38 32.36
C ALA A 270 12.63 8.36 33.37
N ARG A 271 12.42 7.77 34.55
CA ARG A 271 13.45 7.64 35.59
C ARG A 271 14.74 6.98 35.06
N PRO A 272 15.92 7.59 35.25
CA PRO A 272 17.19 7.07 34.72
C PRO A 272 17.68 5.82 35.45
N ASP A 273 17.18 5.55 36.66
CA ASP A 273 17.59 4.46 37.53
C ASP A 273 16.74 3.19 37.38
N MET A 274 16.22 2.93 36.17
CA MET A 274 15.33 1.79 35.92
C MET A 274 16.06 0.46 35.65
N ILE A 275 17.24 0.49 35.05
CA ILE A 275 18.02 -0.73 34.84
C ILE A 275 18.47 -1.30 36.19
N GLY A 276 18.23 -2.59 36.41
CA GLY A 276 18.50 -3.29 37.67
C GLY A 276 17.38 -3.21 38.71
N ARG A 277 16.34 -2.39 38.49
CA ARG A 277 15.18 -2.36 39.40
C ARG A 277 14.29 -3.58 39.22
N MET A 278 13.60 -3.95 40.30
CA MET A 278 12.64 -5.04 40.29
C MET A 278 11.22 -4.53 40.01
N LEU A 279 10.50 -5.22 39.14
CA LEU A 279 9.06 -5.09 38.92
C LEU A 279 8.38 -6.37 39.40
N VAL A 280 7.32 -6.26 40.19
CA VAL A 280 6.55 -7.43 40.62
C VAL A 280 5.40 -7.65 39.64
N LEU A 281 5.54 -8.65 38.77
CA LEU A 281 4.58 -9.00 37.73
C LEU A 281 3.96 -10.36 38.05
N ASN A 282 2.63 -10.42 38.19
CA ASN A 282 1.90 -11.62 38.62
C ASN A 282 2.46 -12.25 39.92
N GLY A 283 2.91 -11.40 40.85
CA GLY A 283 3.51 -11.83 42.12
C GLY A 283 4.96 -12.32 42.03
N LEU A 284 5.58 -12.31 40.85
CA LEU A 284 6.99 -12.67 40.64
C LEU A 284 7.84 -11.42 40.41
N SER A 285 9.03 -11.38 41.01
CA SER A 285 9.96 -10.24 40.86
C SER A 285 10.83 -10.42 39.62
N PHE A 286 10.72 -9.47 38.67
CA PHE A 286 11.52 -9.40 37.46
C PHE A 286 12.50 -8.23 37.52
N THR A 287 13.76 -8.47 37.23
CA THR A 287 14.77 -7.41 37.12
C THR A 287 14.71 -6.77 35.73
N VAL A 288 14.55 -5.45 35.66
CA VAL A 288 14.59 -4.71 34.40
C VAL A 288 16.02 -4.69 33.87
N ILE A 289 16.26 -5.33 32.73
CA ILE A 289 17.60 -5.41 32.11
C ILE A 289 17.75 -4.53 30.88
N GLY A 290 16.65 -3.98 30.36
CA GLY A 290 16.68 -3.13 29.18
C GLY A 290 15.40 -2.32 28.99
N ILE A 291 15.54 -1.24 28.22
CA ILE A 291 14.45 -0.38 27.77
C ILE A 291 14.55 -0.30 26.25
N THR A 292 13.46 -0.55 25.51
CA THR A 292 13.48 -0.41 24.04
C THR A 292 13.59 1.05 23.64
N ARG A 293 14.04 1.34 22.41
CA ARG A 293 13.79 2.65 21.79
C ARG A 293 12.29 2.85 21.49
N PRO A 294 11.87 4.11 21.23
CA PRO A 294 10.55 4.40 20.67
C PRO A 294 10.28 3.65 19.36
N ASP A 295 9.02 3.63 18.93
CA ASP A 295 8.57 3.13 17.62
C ASP A 295 8.72 1.62 17.38
N ILE A 296 8.91 0.82 18.44
CA ILE A 296 8.80 -0.63 18.33
C ILE A 296 7.34 -1.02 18.04
N SER A 297 7.14 -1.79 16.98
CA SER A 297 5.84 -2.36 16.60
C SER A 297 5.90 -3.87 16.63
N ALA A 298 4.95 -4.50 17.31
CA ALA A 298 4.83 -5.96 17.41
C ALA A 298 3.56 -6.45 16.71
N PRO A 299 3.55 -7.67 16.15
CA PRO A 299 2.43 -8.16 15.33
C PRO A 299 1.09 -8.26 16.06
N LEU A 300 1.11 -8.34 17.40
CA LEU A 300 -0.10 -8.45 18.23
C LEU A 300 -0.37 -7.18 19.04
N GLY A 301 0.19 -6.05 18.61
CA GLY A 301 0.25 -4.81 19.39
C GLY A 301 1.47 -4.78 20.30
N THR A 302 2.01 -3.57 20.49
CA THR A 302 3.21 -3.36 21.31
C THR A 302 2.88 -3.55 22.79
N PRO A 303 3.56 -4.47 23.50
CA PRO A 303 3.36 -4.67 24.93
C PRO A 303 4.05 -3.58 25.75
N ASP A 304 3.66 -3.43 27.01
CA ASP A 304 4.34 -2.60 28.00
C ASP A 304 5.63 -3.26 28.48
N VAL A 305 5.58 -4.59 28.64
CA VAL A 305 6.67 -5.40 29.19
C VAL A 305 6.89 -6.68 28.40
N TRP A 306 8.13 -6.92 28.03
CA TRP A 306 8.62 -8.18 27.46
C TRP A 306 9.19 -9.05 28.57
N MET A 307 8.82 -10.32 28.60
CA MET A 307 9.26 -11.31 29.57
C MET A 307 9.72 -12.60 28.88
N PRO A 308 10.58 -13.40 29.52
CA PRO A 308 10.99 -14.69 28.99
C PRO A 308 9.83 -15.67 28.90
N ILE A 309 9.74 -16.41 27.79
CA ILE A 309 8.68 -17.41 27.58
C ILE A 309 8.62 -18.50 28.68
N GLY A 310 9.74 -18.80 29.35
CA GLY A 310 9.76 -19.73 30.50
C GLY A 310 8.98 -19.27 31.74
N TYR A 311 8.64 -17.98 31.83
CA TYR A 311 7.78 -17.43 32.89
C TYR A 311 6.31 -17.33 32.49
N TYR A 312 5.92 -17.90 31.35
CA TYR A 312 4.53 -17.96 30.94
C TYR A 312 3.69 -18.69 32.02
N PRO A 313 2.55 -18.14 32.50
CA PRO A 313 1.80 -18.69 33.62
C PRO A 313 1.42 -20.17 33.51
N ASN A 314 1.01 -20.63 32.33
CA ASN A 314 0.73 -22.06 32.09
C ASN A 314 1.95 -22.75 31.45
N LYS A 315 3.15 -22.55 32.00
CA LYS A 315 4.40 -23.11 31.44
C LYS A 315 4.36 -24.63 31.24
N GLY A 316 3.58 -25.35 32.06
CA GLY A 316 3.40 -26.80 31.90
C GLY A 316 2.83 -27.18 30.54
N ASP A 317 2.00 -26.32 29.93
CA ASP A 317 1.48 -26.56 28.58
C ASP A 317 2.58 -26.45 27.52
N LEU A 318 3.64 -25.67 27.76
CA LEU A 318 4.76 -25.50 26.83
C LEU A 318 5.67 -26.73 26.78
N GLU A 319 5.67 -27.54 27.85
CA GLU A 319 6.43 -28.78 27.94
C GLU A 319 5.69 -29.98 27.32
N LEU A 320 4.42 -29.80 26.93
CA LEU A 320 3.59 -30.86 26.38
C LEU A 320 3.47 -30.74 24.86
N ARG A 321 3.80 -31.84 24.16
CA ARG A 321 3.56 -31.94 22.71
C ARG A 321 2.05 -32.01 22.43
N GLY A 322 1.60 -31.40 21.34
CA GLY A 322 0.18 -31.36 20.96
C GLY A 322 -0.68 -30.38 21.77
N ARG A 323 -0.10 -29.56 22.67
CA ARG A 323 -0.78 -28.45 23.35
C ARG A 323 -0.48 -27.13 22.62
N PRO A 324 -1.33 -26.67 21.69
CA PRO A 324 -1.12 -25.41 21.00
C PRO A 324 -1.29 -24.24 21.96
N GLY A 325 -0.37 -23.28 21.92
CA GLY A 325 -0.44 -22.13 22.84
C GLY A 325 0.43 -20.94 22.49
N VAL A 326 1.31 -21.04 21.50
CA VAL A 326 2.20 -19.95 21.12
C VAL A 326 1.99 -19.50 19.68
N LEU A 327 2.30 -18.23 19.39
CA LEU A 327 2.42 -17.72 18.03
C LEU A 327 3.89 -17.69 17.65
N VAL A 328 4.20 -18.14 16.44
CA VAL A 328 5.57 -18.18 15.94
C VAL A 328 5.79 -17.05 14.94
N LEU A 329 6.79 -16.23 15.21
CA LEU A 329 7.29 -15.21 14.30
C LEU A 329 8.51 -15.76 13.56
N GLY A 330 8.51 -15.65 12.23
CA GLY A 330 9.62 -16.08 11.39
C GLY A 330 10.23 -14.93 10.61
N ARG A 331 11.56 -14.98 10.47
CA ARG A 331 12.30 -14.17 9.51
C ARG A 331 12.92 -15.10 8.49
N LEU A 332 12.50 -14.96 7.24
CA LEU A 332 13.01 -15.71 6.09
C LEU A 332 14.45 -15.31 5.77
N LYS A 333 15.19 -16.22 5.14
CA LYS A 333 16.49 -15.88 4.53
C LYS A 333 16.28 -14.95 3.33
N ALA A 334 17.29 -14.16 3.00
CA ALA A 334 17.23 -13.27 1.85
C ALA A 334 16.87 -14.03 0.55
N GLY A 335 15.88 -13.53 -0.18
CA GLY A 335 15.39 -14.11 -1.43
C GLY A 335 14.46 -15.33 -1.29
N VAL A 336 14.18 -15.81 -0.08
CA VAL A 336 13.20 -16.88 0.15
C VAL A 336 11.80 -16.29 0.21
N LYS A 337 10.89 -16.82 -0.61
CA LYS A 337 9.45 -16.46 -0.58
C LYS A 337 8.66 -17.31 0.41
N ALA A 338 7.50 -16.82 0.83
CA ALA A 338 6.63 -17.48 1.80
C ALA A 338 6.20 -18.89 1.35
N GLU A 339 5.96 -19.12 0.07
CA GLU A 339 5.54 -20.43 -0.47
C GLU A 339 6.65 -21.49 -0.32
N ARG A 340 7.90 -21.06 -0.44
CA ARG A 340 9.05 -21.95 -0.23
C ARG A 340 9.20 -22.31 1.25
N ALA A 341 8.99 -21.34 2.13
CA ALA A 341 8.99 -21.56 3.57
C ALA A 341 7.83 -22.46 4.02
N GLN A 342 6.65 -22.31 3.41
CA GLN A 342 5.51 -23.21 3.61
C GLN A 342 5.89 -24.65 3.25
N SER A 343 6.43 -24.86 2.05
CA SER A 343 6.85 -26.20 1.59
C SER A 343 7.88 -26.86 2.51
N ASP A 344 8.77 -26.06 3.10
CA ASP A 344 9.80 -26.51 4.04
C ASP A 344 9.19 -26.93 5.39
N LEU A 345 8.30 -26.10 5.96
CA LEU A 345 7.58 -26.48 7.18
C LEU A 345 6.61 -27.65 6.97
N ASP A 346 6.03 -27.80 5.78
CA ASP A 346 5.23 -28.99 5.46
C ASP A 346 6.08 -30.25 5.51
N ALA A 347 7.30 -30.21 4.98
CA ALA A 347 8.22 -31.35 5.01
C ALA A 347 8.63 -31.70 6.46
N VAL A 348 8.91 -30.70 7.29
CA VAL A 348 9.19 -30.92 8.72
C VAL A 348 7.95 -31.48 9.44
N SER A 349 6.77 -30.89 9.20
CA SER A 349 5.52 -31.30 9.87
C SER A 349 5.11 -32.73 9.52
N ARG A 350 5.30 -33.17 8.26
CA ARG A 350 5.09 -34.59 7.88
C ARG A 350 6.01 -35.52 8.68
N ARG A 351 7.29 -35.17 8.81
CA ARG A 351 8.23 -35.97 9.60
C ARG A 351 7.84 -36.01 11.08
N LEU A 352 7.35 -34.90 11.62
CA LEU A 352 6.84 -34.86 13.01
C LEU A 352 5.58 -35.72 13.16
N ALA A 353 4.70 -35.77 12.16
CA ALA A 353 3.54 -36.66 12.16
C ALA A 353 3.96 -38.14 12.17
N ASP A 354 5.02 -38.51 11.44
CA ASP A 354 5.57 -39.88 11.44
C ASP A 354 6.25 -40.21 12.77
N THR A 355 6.97 -39.26 13.36
CA THR A 355 7.72 -39.45 14.61
C THR A 355 6.81 -39.45 15.85
N TYR A 356 5.78 -38.59 15.84
CA TYR A 356 4.86 -38.36 16.96
C TYR A 356 3.40 -38.47 16.52
N PRO A 357 2.95 -39.65 16.05
CA PRO A 357 1.62 -39.80 15.47
C PRO A 357 0.49 -39.46 16.45
N ALA A 358 0.67 -39.72 17.75
CA ALA A 358 -0.33 -39.41 18.77
C ALA A 358 -0.63 -37.91 18.93
N THR A 359 0.33 -37.03 18.64
CA THR A 359 0.20 -35.58 18.87
C THR A 359 0.23 -34.75 17.59
N ASN A 360 0.85 -35.26 16.51
CA ASN A 360 1.12 -34.51 15.29
C ASN A 360 0.38 -35.07 14.05
N ALA A 361 -0.37 -36.16 14.17
CA ALA A 361 -1.22 -36.62 13.07
C ALA A 361 -2.27 -35.55 12.69
N GLY A 362 -2.26 -35.13 11.42
CA GLY A 362 -3.14 -34.06 10.94
C GLY A 362 -2.79 -32.66 11.45
N ILE A 363 -1.61 -32.49 12.07
CA ILE A 363 -1.05 -31.20 12.48
C ILE A 363 -0.05 -30.74 11.43
N GLY A 364 -0.11 -29.46 11.07
CA GLY A 364 0.83 -28.85 10.14
C GLY A 364 1.14 -27.40 10.50
N ALA A 365 1.71 -26.70 9.53
CA ALA A 365 2.06 -25.29 9.63
C ALA A 365 1.33 -24.48 8.55
N ASN A 366 1.05 -23.21 8.82
CA ASN A 366 0.57 -22.23 7.85
C ASN A 366 1.43 -20.97 7.98
N VAL A 367 2.23 -20.72 6.95
CA VAL A 367 3.13 -19.57 6.83
C VAL A 367 2.38 -18.46 6.11
N GLN A 368 2.17 -17.35 6.80
CA GLN A 368 1.54 -16.16 6.25
C GLN A 368 2.53 -15.00 6.26
N SER A 369 2.68 -14.34 5.11
CA SER A 369 3.42 -13.07 5.03
C SER A 369 2.71 -12.03 5.89
N LEU A 370 3.46 -11.27 6.69
CA LEU A 370 2.85 -10.15 7.41
C LEU A 370 2.39 -9.02 6.50
N ALA A 371 2.97 -8.90 5.30
CA ALA A 371 2.48 -7.95 4.30
C ALA A 371 1.06 -8.31 3.83
N ASP A 372 0.71 -9.60 3.82
CA ASP A 372 -0.57 -10.09 3.32
C ASP A 372 -1.67 -10.06 4.40
N GLN A 373 -1.32 -10.01 5.69
CA GLN A 373 -2.28 -9.98 6.80
C GLN A 373 -2.92 -8.61 7.05
N ILE A 374 -2.34 -7.54 6.51
CA ILE A 374 -2.84 -6.18 6.74
C ILE A 374 -3.95 -5.81 5.73
N VAL A 375 -4.19 -6.63 4.70
CA VAL A 375 -5.16 -6.36 3.60
C VAL A 375 -6.59 -6.77 3.94
#